data_AF-A0A1X6ZYP7-F1
#
_entry.id   AF-A0A1X6ZYP7-F1
#
_cell.length_a   1.000
_cell.length_b   1.000
_cell.length_c   1.000
_cell.angle_alpha   90.00
_cell.angle_beta   90.00
_cell.angle_gamma   90.00
#
_symmetry.space_group_name_H-M   'P 1'
#
loop_
_entity.id
_entity.type
_entity.pdbx_description
1 polymer ?
#
loop_
_entity_poly.entity_id
_entity_poly.type
_entity_poly.pdbx_seq_one_letter_code
_entity_poly.pdbx_strand_id
1 'polypeptide(L)' 'MYCGAKTPDGTPCTAKPMVGKLRCYKHGGASTGAKTAEGRKRQSEGAKARWVEIKQALAMARSMGQDNNGARI' A
#
# COMPACT_ATOMS: atom_id res chain seq x y z
N MET A 1 13.52 2.60 -21.07
CA MET A 1 13.09 2.54 -19.65
C MET A 1 11.69 3.13 -19.54
N TYR A 2 10.74 2.40 -18.94
CA TYR A 2 9.33 2.79 -18.84
C TYR A 2 8.88 2.85 -17.37
N CYS A 3 7.79 3.54 -17.08
CA CYS A 3 7.26 3.69 -15.72
C CYS A 3 6.91 2.34 -15.06
N GLY A 4 6.28 1.41 -15.76
CA GLY A 4 5.94 0.06 -15.29
C GLY A 4 5.02 -0.01 -14.06
N ALA A 5 4.30 1.06 -13.72
CA ALA A 5 3.30 1.00 -12.64
C ALA A 5 2.04 0.27 -13.14
N LYS A 6 1.40 -0.53 -12.29
CA LYS A 6 0.15 -1.22 -12.65
C LYS A 6 -0.94 -0.17 -12.88
N THR A 7 -1.53 -0.17 -14.07
CA THR A 7 -2.67 0.68 -14.43
C THR A 7 -3.99 0.03 -13.97
N PRO A 8 -5.13 0.75 -14.02
CA PRO A 8 -6.43 0.21 -13.61
C PRO A 8 -6.87 -1.04 -14.40
N ASP A 9 -6.52 -1.11 -15.68
CA ASP A 9 -6.71 -2.27 -16.57
C ASP A 9 -5.71 -3.41 -16.32
N GLY A 10 -4.81 -3.24 -15.34
CA GLY A 10 -3.88 -4.27 -14.89
C GLY A 10 -2.59 -4.38 -15.69
N THR A 11 -2.46 -3.63 -16.79
CA THR A 11 -1.24 -3.62 -17.62
C THR A 11 -0.14 -2.72 -17.01
N PRO A 12 1.14 -2.90 -17.39
CA PRO A 12 2.21 -2.03 -16.94
C PRO A 12 2.21 -0.70 -17.71
N CYS A 13 2.32 0.41 -16.99
CA CYS A 13 2.38 1.75 -17.58
C CYS A 13 3.59 1.91 -18.51
N THR A 14 3.32 2.23 -19.78
CA THR A 14 4.32 2.43 -20.84
C THR A 14 4.80 3.88 -20.97
N ALA A 15 4.32 4.80 -20.13
CA ALA A 15 4.79 6.18 -20.15
C ALA A 15 6.27 6.30 -19.75
N LYS A 16 6.97 7.28 -20.31
CA LYS A 16 8.36 7.59 -19.92
C LYS A 16 8.42 8.01 -18.45
N PRO A 17 9.38 7.50 -17.66
CA PRO A 17 9.61 7.99 -16.31
C PRO A 17 10.16 9.42 -16.36
N MET A 18 10.00 10.16 -15.26
CA MET A 18 10.68 11.45 -15.12
C MET A 18 12.20 11.25 -14.99
N VAL A 19 12.98 12.24 -15.41
CA VAL A 19 14.46 12.19 -15.37
C VAL A 19 14.93 11.89 -13.94
N GLY A 20 15.80 10.88 -13.80
CA GLY A 20 16.33 10.44 -12.50
C GLY A 20 15.31 9.75 -11.59
N LYS A 21 14.13 9.39 -12.11
CA LYS A 21 13.07 8.70 -11.36
C LYS A 21 12.69 7.38 -12.03
N LEU A 22 12.03 6.51 -11.27
CA LEU A 22 11.54 5.22 -11.77
C LEU A 22 10.11 5.29 -12.35
N ARG A 23 9.35 6.34 -12.02
CA ARG A 23 7.92 6.44 -12.38
C ARG A 23 7.63 7.71 -13.19
N CYS A 24 6.55 7.69 -13.96
CA CYS A 24 6.06 8.86 -14.71
C CYS A 24 5.33 9.85 -13.79
N TYR A 25 5.01 11.03 -14.28
CA TYR A 25 4.37 12.08 -13.49
C TYR A 25 3.05 11.63 -12.83
N LYS A 26 2.26 10.79 -13.53
CA LYS A 26 0.97 10.26 -13.05
C LYS A 26 1.12 9.21 -11.95
N HIS A 27 2.21 8.46 -11.94
CA HIS A 27 2.44 7.37 -11.00
C HIS A 27 3.49 7.73 -9.93
N GLY A 28 3.45 9.00 -9.49
CA GLY A 28 4.28 9.47 -8.38
C GLY A 28 5.71 9.91 -8.77
N GLY A 29 6.07 9.90 -10.05
CA GLY A 29 7.35 10.43 -10.52
C GLY A 29 7.54 11.93 -10.24
N ALA A 30 6.44 12.67 -10.18
CA ALA A 30 6.41 14.08 -9.77
C ALA A 30 6.26 14.28 -8.24
N SER A 31 6.08 13.20 -7.48
CA SER A 31 5.94 13.31 -6.02
C SER A 31 7.28 13.67 -5.39
N THR A 32 7.25 14.71 -4.56
CA THR A 32 8.42 15.15 -3.79
C THR A 32 8.48 14.49 -2.41
N GLY A 33 7.41 13.83 -1.96
CA GLY A 33 7.27 13.32 -0.59
C GLY A 33 7.12 14.43 0.46
N ALA A 34 6.80 14.06 1.71
CA ALA A 34 6.69 15.04 2.78
C ALA A 34 8.06 15.64 3.14
N LYS A 35 8.18 16.96 3.03
CA LYS A 35 9.41 17.69 3.32
C LYS A 35 9.52 18.18 4.77
N THR A 36 8.39 18.39 5.44
CA THR A 36 8.35 18.88 6.82
C THR A 36 8.28 17.73 7.84
N ALA A 37 8.66 18.02 9.08
CA ALA A 37 8.59 17.05 10.17
C ALA A 37 7.15 16.65 10.47
N GLU A 38 6.23 17.62 10.48
CA GLU A 38 4.79 17.40 10.69
C GLU A 38 4.20 16.54 9.58
N GLY A 39 4.59 16.80 8.33
CA GLY A 39 4.13 16.02 7.17
C GLY A 39 4.58 14.56 7.24
N ARG A 40 5.83 14.31 7.65
CA ARG A 40 6.33 12.95 7.87
C ARG A 40 5.64 12.27 9.04
N LYS A 41 5.40 12.99 10.14
CA LYS A 41 4.69 12.48 11.31
C LYS A 41 3.27 12.03 10.94
N ARG A 42 2.52 12.87 10.23
CA ARG A 42 1.16 12.54 9.75
C ARG A 42 1.14 11.27 8.89
N GLN A 43 2.09 11.12 7.95
CA GLN A 43 2.18 9.90 7.14
C GLN A 43 2.50 8.66 7.98
N SER A 44 3.42 8.78 8.94
CA SER A 44 3.78 7.69 9.86
C SER A 44 2.61 7.25 10.73
N GLU A 45 1.86 8.21 11.29
CA GLU A 45 0.67 7.94 12.10
C GLU A 45 -0.40 7.20 11.31
N GLY A 46 -0.70 7.65 10.08
CA GLY A 46 -1.65 6.95 9.21
C GLY A 46 -1.22 5.52 8.87
N ALA A 47 0.08 5.30 8.60
CA ALA A 47 0.61 3.96 8.34
C ALA A 47 0.49 3.04 9.57
N LYS A 48 0.76 3.55 10.77
CA LYS A 48 0.62 2.80 12.03
C LYS A 48 -0.83 2.45 12.31
N ALA A 49 -1.75 3.39 12.15
CA ALA A 49 -3.18 3.16 12.34
C ALA A 49 -3.68 2.03 11.44
N ARG A 50 -3.38 2.10 10.13
CA ARG A 50 -3.73 1.04 9.17
C ARG A 50 -3.15 -0.32 9.57
N TRP A 51 -1.93 -0.36 10.10
CA TRP A 51 -1.33 -1.63 10.54
C TRP A 51 -2.03 -2.24 11.75
N VAL A 52 -2.47 -1.42 12.71
CA VAL A 52 -3.27 -1.88 13.85
C VAL A 52 -4.59 -2.48 13.37
N GLU A 53 -5.29 -1.80 12.47
CA GLU A 53 -6.55 -2.28 11.88
C GLU A 53 -6.37 -3.65 11.18
N ILE A 54 -5.34 -3.77 10.34
CA ILE A 54 -5.03 -5.04 9.65
C ILE A 54 -4.73 -6.14 10.67
N LYS A 55 -3.95 -5.84 11.71
CA LYS A 55 -3.60 -6.82 12.75
C LYS A 55 -4.83 -7.29 13.53
N GLN A 56 -5.74 -6.38 13.86
CA GLN A 56 -7.01 -6.71 14.51
C GLN A 56 -7.90 -7.55 13.60
N ALA A 57 -8.06 -7.16 12.34
CA ALA A 57 -8.85 -7.92 11.37
C ALA A 57 -8.30 -9.33 11.15
N LEU A 58 -6.96 -9.49 11.08
CA LEU A 58 -6.32 -10.81 11.00
C LEU A 58 -6.54 -11.63 12.27
N ALA A 59 -6.48 -11.01 13.46
CA ALA A 59 -6.75 -11.70 14.72
C ALA A 59 -8.22 -12.18 14.78
N MET A 60 -9.17 -11.34 14.36
CA MET A 60 -10.59 -11.69 14.28
C MET A 60 -10.87 -12.79 13.26
N ALA A 61 -10.27 -12.70 12.07
CA ALA A 61 -10.38 -13.74 11.04
C ALA A 61 -9.77 -15.07 11.52
N ARG A 62 -8.68 -15.01 12.29
CA ARG A 62 -8.10 -16.21 12.92
C ARG A 62 -9.04 -16.81 13.96
N SER A 63 -9.65 -16.00 14.83
CA SER A 63 -10.62 -16.52 15.80
C SER A 63 -11.85 -17.13 15.13
N MET A 64 -12.32 -16.53 14.02
CA MET A 64 -13.41 -17.03 13.15
C MET A 64 -13.05 -18.25 12.28
N GLY A 65 -11.78 -18.65 12.26
CA GLY A 65 -11.35 -19.91 11.64
C GLY A 65 -11.16 -21.05 12.63
N GLN A 66 -11.09 -20.77 13.93
CA GLN A 66 -10.82 -21.76 15.00
C GLN A 66 -12.10 -22.39 15.54
N ASP A 67 -13.18 -21.64 15.55
CA ASP A 67 -14.58 -22.01 15.84
C ASP A 67 -15.20 -22.97 14.80
N ASN A 68 -14.67 -23.04 13.57
CA ASN A 68 -15.12 -23.99 12.55
C ASN A 68 -14.42 -25.37 12.63
N ASN A 69 -13.49 -25.57 13.57
CA ASN A 69 -12.68 -26.79 13.67
C ASN A 69 -13.27 -27.85 14.64
N GLY A 70 -14.57 -27.77 14.93
CA GLY A 70 -15.27 -28.59 15.93
C GLY A 70 -16.26 -29.63 15.40
N ALA A 71 -16.27 -29.96 14.10
CA ALA A 71 -17.16 -31.00 13.55
C ALA A 71 -16.36 -32.12 12.87
N ARG A 72 -15.79 -33.02 13.68
CA ARG A 72 -15.26 -34.30 13.20
C ARG A 72 -15.29 -35.36 14.32
N ILE A 73 -16.44 -35.98 14.53
CA ILE A 73 -16.75 -37.43 14.55
C ILE A 73 -18.23 -37.62 14.92
#